data_AF-A0A7V3NBN0-F1
#
_entry.id   AF-A0A7V3NBN0-F1
#
_cell.length_a   1.000
_cell.length_b   1.000
_cell.length_c   1.000
_cell.angle_alpha   90.00
_cell.angle_beta   90.00
_cell.angle_gamma   90.00
#
_symmetry.space_group_name_H-M   'P 1'
#
loop_
_entity.id
_entity.type
_entity.pdbx_description
1 polymer ?
#
loop_
_entity_poly.entity_id
_entity_poly.type
_entity_poly.pdbx_seq_one_letter_code
_entity_poly.pdbx_strand_id
1 'polypeptide(L)'
;MASLSRQPGGRWTVQFVGTDGRRRSIRLGKCDRRTAEAAKVKVEALVAAKLAGHPPADEVIRWVAGLGDVLKARLARVGLTAQSPAGSVTLGRFIDDYIARRPDAKASTVATWGRTRRVLLAYFGADKPLRAITAADARDFERWLHTPAARVLEHEGGQPTLAEATIRRRIGHCRQFWNEAIARGLASENPFAGITATTRGNAARQRFVTREATERLLAVCPNPAWRLLVCLARYGGLRVPSESHALTWADIDWQRKRIRVPSVKTARHP
;
A
#
# COMPACT_ATOMS: atom_id res chain seq x y z
N MET A 1 -27.99 -3.41 -33.28
CA MET A 1 -27.78 -2.03 -33.78
C MET A 1 -27.95 -1.06 -32.62
N ALA A 2 -27.09 -0.05 -32.50
CA ALA A 2 -27.17 0.96 -31.44
C ALA A 2 -27.96 2.20 -31.90
N SER A 3 -28.52 2.94 -30.96
CA SER A 3 -29.21 4.21 -31.19
C SER A 3 -28.69 5.30 -30.25
N LEU A 4 -28.82 6.55 -30.69
CA LEU A 4 -28.45 7.72 -29.90
C LEU A 4 -29.70 8.42 -29.38
N SER A 5 -29.65 8.79 -28.10
CA SER A 5 -30.68 9.61 -27.46
C SER A 5 -30.04 10.87 -26.87
N ARG A 6 -30.61 12.03 -27.21
CA ARG A 6 -30.22 13.32 -26.68
C ARG A 6 -31.05 13.62 -25.43
N GLN A 7 -30.37 13.97 -24.35
CA GLN A 7 -30.96 14.38 -23.07
C GLN A 7 -30.87 15.90 -22.88
N PRO A 8 -31.68 16.46 -21.97
CA PRO A 8 -31.59 17.87 -21.59
C PRO A 8 -30.16 18.27 -21.21
N GLY A 9 -29.75 19.49 -21.57
CA GLY A 9 -28.41 20.01 -21.27
C GLY A 9 -27.29 19.52 -22.21
N GLY A 10 -27.63 19.04 -23.41
CA GLY A 10 -26.65 18.63 -24.43
C GLY A 10 -25.92 17.32 -24.10
N ARG A 11 -26.55 16.46 -23.30
CA ARG A 11 -25.99 15.16 -22.91
C ARG A 11 -26.46 14.07 -23.87
N TRP A 12 -25.58 13.12 -24.15
CA TRP A 12 -25.88 12.01 -25.07
C TRP A 12 -25.83 10.65 -24.36
N THR A 13 -26.69 9.73 -24.81
CA THR A 13 -26.72 8.34 -24.37
C THR A 13 -26.75 7.43 -25.60
N VAL A 14 -25.89 6.41 -25.59
CA VAL A 14 -25.92 5.31 -26.57
C VAL A 14 -26.74 4.17 -25.97
N GLN A 15 -27.76 3.71 -26.69
CA GLN A 15 -28.53 2.52 -26.34
C GLN A 15 -28.21 1.41 -27.33
N PHE A 16 -28.07 0.17 -26.86
CA PHE A 16 -27.77 -0.98 -27.71
C PHE A 16 -28.30 -2.26 -27.08
N VAL A 17 -28.34 -3.34 -27.84
CA VAL A 17 -28.64 -4.68 -27.33
C VAL A 17 -27.31 -5.36 -26.99
N GLY A 18 -27.15 -5.77 -25.74
CA GLY A 18 -25.95 -6.47 -25.25
C GLY A 18 -25.85 -7.89 -25.79
N THR A 19 -24.71 -8.55 -25.53
CA THR A 19 -24.50 -9.96 -25.89
C THR A 19 -25.45 -10.92 -25.14
N ASP A 20 -26.07 -10.44 -24.07
CA ASP A 20 -27.09 -11.14 -23.27
C ASP A 20 -28.51 -10.96 -23.83
N GLY A 21 -28.67 -10.32 -25.00
CA GLY A 21 -29.97 -10.01 -25.60
C GLY A 21 -30.74 -8.90 -24.88
N ARG A 22 -30.19 -8.30 -23.81
CA ARG A 22 -30.85 -7.24 -23.04
C ARG A 22 -30.49 -5.86 -23.56
N ARG A 23 -31.45 -4.93 -23.52
CA ARG A 23 -31.20 -3.54 -23.88
C ARG A 23 -30.36 -2.85 -22.79
N ARG A 24 -29.23 -2.25 -23.17
CA ARG A 24 -28.28 -1.55 -22.31
C ARG A 24 -28.12 -0.10 -22.75
N SER A 25 -27.70 0.76 -21.82
CA SER A 25 -27.52 2.20 -22.04
C SER A 25 -26.19 2.69 -21.46
N ILE A 26 -25.41 3.41 -22.27
CA ILE A 26 -24.17 4.09 -21.87
C ILE A 26 -24.38 5.59 -21.98
N ARG A 27 -24.23 6.31 -20.86
CA ARG A 27 -24.25 7.77 -20.84
C ARG A 27 -22.88 8.28 -21.29
N LEU A 28 -22.82 9.05 -22.36
CA LEU A 28 -21.59 9.69 -22.85
C LEU A 28 -21.29 10.98 -22.07
N GLY A 29 -22.32 11.66 -21.58
CA GLY A 29 -22.18 12.98 -20.96
C GLY A 29 -22.39 14.10 -21.98
N LYS A 30 -21.91 15.30 -21.65
CA LYS A 30 -22.04 16.49 -22.52
C LYS A 30 -21.00 16.41 -23.65
N CYS A 31 -21.47 16.31 -24.88
CA CYS A 31 -20.63 16.34 -26.08
C CYS A 31 -21.45 16.84 -27.28
N ASP A 32 -20.78 17.17 -28.37
CA ASP A 32 -21.44 17.49 -29.63
C ASP A 32 -21.99 16.23 -30.31
N ARG A 33 -22.87 16.43 -31.30
CA ARG A 33 -23.51 15.33 -32.02
C ARG A 33 -22.48 14.45 -32.73
N ARG A 34 -21.45 15.05 -33.33
CA ARG A 34 -20.41 14.36 -34.08
C ARG A 34 -19.61 13.39 -33.20
N THR A 35 -19.23 13.81 -31.99
CA THR A 35 -18.56 12.95 -31.02
C THR A 35 -19.48 11.81 -30.55
N ALA A 36 -20.76 12.09 -30.36
CA ALA A 36 -21.73 11.07 -29.98
C ALA A 36 -21.92 10.00 -31.07
N GLU A 37 -21.97 10.40 -32.34
CA GLU A 37 -22.03 9.52 -33.51
C GLU A 37 -20.75 8.68 -33.64
N ALA A 38 -19.58 9.28 -33.48
CA ALA A 38 -18.31 8.54 -33.47
C ALA A 38 -18.27 7.48 -32.35
N ALA A 39 -18.67 7.86 -31.12
CA ALA A 39 -18.72 6.94 -29.98
C ALA A 39 -19.73 5.80 -30.19
N LYS A 40 -20.88 6.08 -30.82
CA LYS A 40 -21.88 5.06 -31.19
C LYS A 40 -21.25 3.98 -32.08
N VAL A 41 -20.55 4.38 -33.14
CA VAL A 41 -19.91 3.44 -34.09
C VAL A 41 -18.88 2.56 -33.37
N LYS A 42 -18.07 3.13 -32.46
CA LYS A 42 -17.11 2.35 -31.67
C LYS A 42 -17.80 1.38 -30.70
N VAL A 43 -18.91 1.78 -30.09
CA VAL A 43 -19.73 0.90 -29.25
C VAL A 43 -20.32 -0.26 -30.06
N GLU A 44 -20.81 -0.01 -31.28
CA GLU A 44 -21.30 -1.07 -32.18
C GLU A 44 -20.20 -2.05 -32.56
N ALA A 45 -18.99 -1.55 -32.88
CA ALA A 45 -17.84 -2.39 -33.17
C ALA A 45 -17.42 -3.27 -31.97
N LEU A 46 -17.49 -2.74 -30.74
CA LEU A 46 -17.24 -3.52 -29.52
C LEU A 46 -18.27 -4.63 -29.32
N VAL A 47 -19.56 -4.35 -29.57
CA VAL A 47 -20.63 -5.35 -29.50
C VAL A 47 -20.41 -6.45 -30.53
N ALA A 48 -20.13 -6.07 -31.78
CA ALA A 48 -19.94 -7.01 -32.88
C ALA A 48 -18.74 -7.93 -32.65
N ALA A 49 -17.59 -7.37 -32.28
CA ALA A 49 -16.39 -8.15 -31.96
C ALA A 49 -16.65 -9.16 -30.83
N LYS A 50 -17.40 -8.75 -29.81
CA LYS A 50 -17.74 -9.62 -28.68
C LYS A 50 -18.74 -10.72 -29.03
N LEU A 51 -19.72 -10.45 -29.89
CA LEU A 51 -20.64 -11.47 -30.41
C LEU A 51 -19.92 -12.51 -31.28
N ALA A 52 -18.98 -12.05 -32.10
CA ALA A 52 -18.24 -12.89 -33.04
C ALA A 52 -17.00 -13.58 -32.42
N GLY A 53 -16.64 -13.25 -31.17
CA GLY A 53 -15.54 -13.89 -30.46
C GLY A 53 -14.14 -13.51 -30.96
N HIS A 54 -14.00 -12.40 -31.69
CA HIS A 54 -12.72 -11.91 -32.20
C HIS A 54 -12.30 -10.60 -31.52
N PRO A 55 -11.00 -10.22 -31.54
CA PRO A 55 -10.57 -8.93 -31.01
C PRO A 55 -11.20 -7.76 -31.79
N PRO A 56 -11.53 -6.63 -31.12
CA PRO A 56 -11.93 -5.40 -31.81
C PRO A 56 -10.79 -4.86 -32.68
N ALA A 57 -11.12 -4.07 -33.70
CA ALA A 57 -10.11 -3.40 -34.52
C ALA A 57 -9.22 -2.44 -33.71
N ASP A 58 -7.96 -2.27 -34.11
CA ASP A 58 -6.95 -1.45 -33.43
C ASP A 58 -7.41 -0.03 -33.10
N GLU A 59 -8.16 0.60 -34.00
CA GLU A 59 -8.70 1.94 -33.80
C GLU A 59 -9.67 2.00 -32.61
N VAL A 60 -10.48 0.95 -32.41
CA VAL A 60 -11.41 0.82 -31.28
C VAL A 60 -10.63 0.60 -29.98
N ILE A 61 -9.57 -0.21 -30.03
CA ILE A 61 -8.68 -0.46 -28.88
C ILE A 61 -8.01 0.85 -28.43
N ARG A 62 -7.43 1.63 -29.36
CA ARG A 62 -6.83 2.93 -29.07
C ARG A 62 -7.84 3.93 -28.54
N TRP A 63 -9.05 3.94 -29.10
CA TRP A 63 -10.13 4.76 -28.59
C TRP A 63 -10.45 4.43 -27.13
N VAL A 64 -10.66 3.15 -26.80
CA VAL A 64 -10.91 2.70 -25.41
C VAL A 64 -9.75 3.11 -24.49
N ALA A 65 -8.50 2.97 -24.92
CA ALA A 65 -7.32 3.36 -24.13
C ALA A 65 -7.30 4.86 -23.79
N GLY A 66 -7.73 5.72 -24.73
CA GLY A 66 -7.80 7.18 -24.57
C GLY A 66 -9.01 7.70 -23.78
N LEU A 67 -9.96 6.84 -23.39
CA LEU A 67 -11.12 7.26 -22.61
C LEU A 67 -10.77 7.59 -21.15
N GLY A 68 -11.48 8.56 -20.57
CA GLY A 68 -11.44 8.81 -19.12
C GLY A 68 -12.11 7.69 -18.30
N ASP A 69 -11.70 7.55 -17.04
CA ASP A 69 -12.08 6.42 -16.16
C ASP A 69 -13.59 6.23 -16.01
N VAL A 70 -14.36 7.33 -15.98
CA VAL A 70 -15.83 7.29 -15.86
C VAL A 70 -16.47 6.56 -17.05
N LEU A 71 -16.00 6.82 -18.27
CA LEU A 71 -16.57 6.21 -19.46
C LEU A 71 -16.07 4.77 -19.64
N LYS A 72 -14.80 4.49 -19.29
CA LYS A 72 -14.26 3.13 -19.21
C LYS A 72 -15.08 2.25 -18.25
N ALA A 73 -15.36 2.74 -17.04
CA ALA A 73 -16.18 2.03 -16.06
C ALA A 73 -17.61 1.76 -16.58
N ARG A 74 -18.21 2.72 -17.30
CA ARG A 74 -19.54 2.54 -17.91
C ARG A 74 -19.53 1.45 -18.98
N LEU A 75 -18.52 1.42 -19.87
CA LEU A 75 -18.35 0.39 -20.89
C LEU A 75 -18.14 -1.00 -20.28
N ALA A 76 -17.33 -1.07 -19.22
CA ALA A 76 -17.05 -2.32 -18.52
C ALA A 76 -18.28 -2.87 -17.77
N ARG A 77 -19.08 -1.99 -17.17
CA ARG A 77 -20.33 -2.36 -16.47
C ARG A 77 -21.37 -2.98 -17.40
N VAL A 78 -21.41 -2.55 -18.66
CA VAL A 78 -22.28 -3.15 -19.68
C VAL A 78 -21.61 -4.28 -20.46
N GLY A 79 -20.41 -4.68 -20.04
CA GLY A 79 -19.68 -5.82 -20.60
C GLY A 79 -19.11 -5.60 -22.00
N LEU A 80 -18.85 -4.37 -22.44
CA LEU A 80 -18.26 -4.13 -23.78
C LEU A 80 -16.74 -4.13 -23.79
N THR A 81 -16.12 -3.72 -22.69
CA THR A 81 -14.70 -3.88 -22.46
C THR A 81 -14.51 -4.95 -21.39
N ALA A 82 -13.32 -5.54 -21.32
CA ALA A 82 -12.94 -6.25 -20.11
C ALA A 82 -13.13 -5.28 -18.93
N GLN A 83 -13.89 -5.70 -17.92
CA GLN A 83 -13.69 -5.13 -16.60
C GLN A 83 -12.21 -5.36 -16.26
N SER A 84 -11.54 -4.46 -15.54
CA SER A 84 -10.45 -4.93 -14.67
C SER A 84 -11.03 -6.17 -14.00
N PRO A 85 -10.50 -7.37 -14.29
CA PRO A 85 -11.32 -8.56 -14.36
C PRO A 85 -12.06 -8.67 -13.05
N ALA A 86 -13.37 -8.93 -13.13
CA ALA A 86 -14.17 -9.21 -11.96
C ALA A 86 -13.47 -10.37 -11.20
N GLY A 87 -12.68 -10.04 -10.17
CA GLY A 87 -11.73 -10.96 -9.54
C GLY A 87 -10.30 -10.42 -9.30
N SER A 88 -9.84 -9.34 -9.95
CA SER A 88 -8.53 -8.76 -9.59
C SER A 88 -8.63 -8.03 -8.27
N VAL A 89 -7.97 -8.57 -7.25
CA VAL A 89 -7.85 -7.92 -5.94
C VAL A 89 -7.14 -6.57 -6.10
N THR A 90 -7.74 -5.52 -5.54
CA THR A 90 -7.16 -4.17 -5.53
C THR A 90 -6.06 -4.07 -4.48
N LEU A 91 -5.12 -3.14 -4.67
CA LEU A 91 -4.02 -2.92 -3.76
C LEU A 91 -4.48 -2.66 -2.32
N GLY A 92 -5.47 -1.76 -2.14
CA GLY A 92 -5.99 -1.42 -0.82
C GLY A 92 -6.57 -2.63 -0.10
N ARG A 93 -7.50 -3.34 -0.78
CA ARG A 93 -8.14 -4.54 -0.23
C ARG A 93 -7.12 -5.64 0.09
N PHE A 94 -6.15 -5.87 -0.79
CA PHE A 94 -5.14 -6.89 -0.58
C PHE A 94 -4.33 -6.63 0.70
N ILE A 95 -3.88 -5.40 0.92
CA ILE A 95 -3.07 -5.08 2.11
C ILE A 95 -3.91 -5.12 3.39
N ASP A 96 -5.18 -4.72 3.32
CA ASP A 96 -6.11 -4.85 4.46
C ASP A 96 -6.33 -6.33 4.83
N ASP A 97 -6.62 -7.17 3.84
CA ASP A 97 -6.77 -8.61 4.00
C ASP A 97 -5.46 -9.26 4.47
N TYR A 98 -4.30 -8.75 4.05
CA TYR A 98 -2.99 -9.19 4.53
C TYR A 98 -2.84 -8.96 6.03
N ILE A 99 -3.08 -7.72 6.48
CA ILE A 99 -2.89 -7.33 7.88
C ILE A 99 -3.88 -8.08 8.77
N ALA A 100 -5.16 -8.18 8.36
CA ALA A 100 -6.20 -8.88 9.11
C ALA A 100 -5.90 -10.37 9.30
N ARG A 101 -5.20 -11.02 8.36
CA ARG A 101 -4.81 -12.42 8.42
C ARG A 101 -3.51 -12.68 9.20
N ARG A 102 -2.96 -11.67 9.87
CA ARG A 102 -1.72 -11.80 10.66
C ARG A 102 -1.94 -11.49 12.14
N PRO A 103 -2.82 -12.24 12.84
CA PRO A 103 -3.01 -12.08 14.29
C PRO A 103 -1.74 -12.42 15.08
N ASP A 104 -0.82 -13.18 14.49
CA ASP A 104 0.51 -13.50 15.01
C ASP A 104 1.44 -12.27 15.07
N ALA A 105 1.13 -11.19 14.35
CA ALA A 105 1.97 -10.03 14.26
C ALA A 105 1.81 -9.11 15.48
N LYS A 106 2.95 -8.74 16.09
CA LYS A 106 3.00 -7.72 17.13
C LYS A 106 2.39 -6.40 16.66
N ALA A 107 1.74 -5.66 17.56
CA ALA A 107 1.12 -4.36 17.26
C ALA A 107 2.09 -3.37 16.60
N SER A 108 3.37 -3.38 16.98
CA SER A 108 4.40 -2.54 16.36
C SER A 108 4.70 -2.93 14.90
N THR A 109 4.60 -4.21 14.56
CA THR A 109 4.70 -4.71 13.18
C THR A 109 3.50 -4.24 12.38
N VAL A 110 2.29 -4.42 12.90
CA VAL A 110 1.04 -3.96 12.27
C VAL A 110 1.06 -2.45 12.01
N ALA A 111 1.48 -1.65 12.98
CA ALA A 111 1.63 -0.20 12.82
C ALA A 111 2.63 0.17 11.72
N THR A 112 3.68 -0.64 11.54
CA THR A 112 4.69 -0.42 10.50
C THR A 112 4.20 -0.85 9.12
N TRP A 113 3.44 -1.94 9.03
CA TRP A 113 2.72 -2.29 7.80
C TRP A 113 1.69 -1.22 7.43
N GLY A 114 0.92 -0.70 8.39
CA GLY A 114 -0.02 0.39 8.16
C GLY A 114 0.63 1.67 7.64
N ARG A 115 1.85 2.01 8.11
CA ARG A 115 2.66 3.10 7.52
C ARG A 115 3.01 2.83 6.06
N THR A 116 3.42 1.61 5.74
CA THR A 116 3.77 1.24 4.35
C THR A 116 2.52 1.26 3.46
N ARG A 117 1.39 0.71 3.93
CA ARG A 117 0.11 0.73 3.25
C ARG A 117 -0.26 2.15 2.84
N ARG A 118 -0.32 3.09 3.79
CA ARG A 118 -0.77 4.46 3.49
C ARG A 118 0.08 5.13 2.40
N VAL A 119 1.38 4.88 2.39
CA VAL A 119 2.32 5.44 1.39
C VAL A 119 2.13 4.79 0.02
N LEU A 120 1.93 3.47 -0.03
CA LEU A 120 1.58 2.76 -1.26
C LEU A 120 0.27 3.29 -1.86
N LEU A 121 -0.76 3.48 -1.04
CA LEU A 121 -2.06 3.97 -1.50
C LEU A 121 -2.00 5.45 -1.93
N ALA A 122 -1.17 6.27 -1.27
CA ALA A 122 -0.98 7.67 -1.67
C ALA A 122 -0.37 7.79 -3.07
N TYR A 123 0.51 6.85 -3.46
CA TYR A 123 1.15 6.86 -4.78
C TYR A 123 0.32 6.14 -5.85
N PHE A 124 -0.09 4.90 -5.60
CA PHE A 124 -0.76 4.06 -6.61
C PHE A 124 -2.28 4.24 -6.65
N GLY A 125 -2.89 4.73 -5.57
CA GLY A 125 -4.33 4.68 -5.36
C GLY A 125 -4.80 3.33 -4.83
N ALA A 126 -5.88 3.33 -4.04
CA ALA A 126 -6.38 2.12 -3.39
C ALA A 126 -7.01 1.11 -4.35
N ASP A 127 -7.58 1.59 -5.45
CA ASP A 127 -8.30 0.79 -6.42
C ASP A 127 -7.42 0.22 -7.55
N LYS A 128 -6.11 0.54 -7.55
CA LYS A 128 -5.16 0.00 -8.52
C LYS A 128 -5.16 -1.53 -8.42
N PRO A 129 -5.40 -2.27 -9.52
CA PRO A 129 -5.31 -3.73 -9.51
C PRO A 129 -3.89 -4.17 -9.17
N LEU A 130 -3.73 -5.14 -8.26
CA LEU A 130 -2.42 -5.55 -7.76
C LEU A 130 -1.48 -6.03 -8.89
N ARG A 131 -2.05 -6.78 -9.84
CA ARG A 131 -1.37 -7.30 -11.04
C ARG A 131 -0.98 -6.25 -12.08
N ALA A 132 -1.51 -5.03 -11.97
CA ALA A 132 -1.23 -3.94 -12.89
C ALA A 132 -0.05 -3.07 -12.43
N ILE A 133 0.58 -3.42 -11.31
CA ILE A 133 1.78 -2.74 -10.79
C ILE A 133 2.99 -3.50 -11.32
N THR A 134 3.73 -2.86 -12.22
CA THR A 134 4.89 -3.44 -12.91
C THR A 134 6.19 -3.15 -12.17
N ALA A 135 7.29 -3.79 -12.57
CA ALA A 135 8.62 -3.47 -12.06
C ALA A 135 9.05 -2.01 -12.35
N ALA A 136 8.59 -1.42 -13.46
CA ALA A 136 8.83 -0.02 -13.77
C ALA A 136 8.09 0.89 -12.78
N ASP A 137 6.80 0.62 -12.54
CA ASP A 137 6.00 1.34 -11.54
C ASP A 137 6.63 1.28 -10.13
N ALA A 138 7.20 0.14 -9.75
CA ALA A 138 7.87 -0.03 -8.46
C ALA A 138 9.16 0.81 -8.34
N ARG A 139 9.94 0.94 -9.43
CA ARG A 139 11.11 1.84 -9.46
C ARG A 139 10.69 3.30 -9.41
N ASP A 140 9.59 3.66 -10.06
CA ASP A 140 9.06 5.03 -10.04
C ASP A 140 8.55 5.39 -8.65
N PHE A 141 7.90 4.44 -7.97
CA PHE A 141 7.54 4.55 -6.57
C PHE A 141 8.75 4.73 -5.66
N GLU A 142 9.82 3.94 -5.83
CA GLU A 142 11.06 4.11 -5.06
C GLU A 142 11.63 5.52 -5.24
N ARG A 143 11.77 6.00 -6.48
CA ARG A 143 12.24 7.38 -6.74
C ARG A 143 11.34 8.42 -6.09
N TRP A 144 10.02 8.21 -6.13
CA TRP A 144 9.07 9.08 -5.44
C TRP A 144 9.25 9.08 -3.92
N LEU A 145 9.64 7.96 -3.29
CA LEU A 145 9.91 7.91 -1.84
C LEU A 145 11.05 8.85 -1.40
N HIS A 146 11.97 9.21 -2.30
CA HIS A 146 13.03 10.18 -2.00
C HIS A 146 12.56 11.64 -2.06
N THR A 147 11.32 11.90 -2.48
CA THR A 147 10.78 13.26 -2.62
C THR A 147 10.05 13.71 -1.35
N PRO A 148 9.89 15.03 -1.13
CA PRO A 148 9.08 15.55 -0.05
C PRO A 148 7.61 15.12 -0.11
N ALA A 149 7.11 14.86 -1.33
CA ALA A 149 5.75 14.39 -1.54
C ALA A 149 5.47 13.02 -0.89
N ALA A 150 6.49 12.19 -0.64
CA ALA A 150 6.31 10.91 0.06
C ALA A 150 6.18 11.03 1.58
N ARG A 151 6.35 12.24 2.13
CA ARG A 151 6.20 12.56 3.55
C ARG A 151 4.75 12.92 3.92
N VAL A 152 3.75 12.45 3.15
CA VAL A 152 2.31 12.70 3.36
C VAL A 152 1.81 12.40 4.80
N LEU A 153 2.59 11.73 5.66
CA LEU A 153 2.09 11.04 6.85
C LEU A 153 3.02 11.04 8.07
N GLU A 154 4.04 11.90 8.09
CA GLU A 154 4.97 12.01 9.24
C GLU A 154 4.81 13.33 9.99
N HIS A 155 5.17 13.35 11.28
CA HIS A 155 5.02 14.50 12.16
C HIS A 155 5.69 15.77 11.61
N GLU A 156 5.09 16.93 11.89
CA GLU A 156 5.65 18.25 11.58
C GLU A 156 7.02 18.44 12.27
N GLY A 157 7.93 19.19 11.63
CA GLY A 157 9.26 19.52 12.20
C GLY A 157 10.44 18.62 11.85
N GLY A 158 10.25 17.53 11.09
CA GLY A 158 11.33 16.67 10.58
C GLY A 158 11.98 17.12 9.26
N GLN A 159 12.98 16.37 8.80
CA GLN A 159 13.64 16.54 7.49
C GLN A 159 12.63 16.45 6.33
N PRO A 160 12.82 17.21 5.22
CA PRO A 160 11.83 17.31 4.16
C PRO A 160 11.57 15.97 3.46
N THR A 161 12.54 15.05 3.50
CA THR A 161 12.49 13.74 2.85
C THR A 161 12.64 12.60 3.85
N LEU A 162 12.27 11.39 3.44
CA LEU A 162 12.41 10.20 4.25
C LEU A 162 13.89 9.81 4.37
N ALA A 163 14.28 9.30 5.54
CA ALA A 163 15.59 8.69 5.70
C ALA A 163 15.72 7.43 4.83
N GLU A 164 16.92 7.19 4.28
CA GLU A 164 17.23 6.03 3.44
C GLU A 164 16.82 4.69 4.07
N ALA A 165 17.10 4.50 5.37
CA ALA A 165 16.71 3.31 6.10
C ALA A 165 15.18 3.13 6.15
N THR A 166 14.41 4.21 6.22
CA THR A 166 12.94 4.18 6.18
C THR A 166 12.44 3.76 4.81
N ILE A 167 13.02 4.30 3.73
CA ILE A 167 12.70 3.94 2.35
C ILE A 167 12.93 2.44 2.14
N ARG A 168 14.14 1.95 2.44
CA ARG A 168 14.47 0.52 2.33
C ARG A 168 13.55 -0.37 3.15
N ARG A 169 13.19 0.05 4.37
CA ARG A 169 12.26 -0.71 5.20
C ARG A 169 10.87 -0.80 4.56
N ARG A 170 10.38 0.27 3.94
CA ARG A 170 9.11 0.29 3.20
C ARG A 170 9.19 -0.62 1.98
N ILE A 171 10.26 -0.56 1.19
CA ILE A 171 10.50 -1.49 0.07
C ILE A 171 10.53 -2.95 0.55
N GLY A 172 11.15 -3.22 1.70
CA GLY A 172 11.14 -4.55 2.32
C GLY A 172 9.74 -5.08 2.61
N HIS A 173 8.84 -4.23 3.12
CA HIS A 173 7.44 -4.62 3.31
C HIS A 173 6.69 -4.75 1.97
N CYS A 174 6.97 -3.92 0.97
CA CYS A 174 6.38 -4.07 -0.37
C CYS A 174 6.75 -5.44 -0.96
N ARG A 175 8.02 -5.85 -0.85
CA ARG A 175 8.46 -7.18 -1.26
C ARG A 175 7.72 -8.28 -0.49
N GLN A 176 7.58 -8.13 0.83
CA GLN A 176 6.83 -9.06 1.68
C GLN A 176 5.36 -9.20 1.24
N PHE A 177 4.68 -8.08 0.98
CA PHE A 177 3.29 -8.09 0.52
C PHE A 177 3.14 -8.78 -0.84
N TRP A 178 4.01 -8.49 -1.81
CA TRP A 178 3.91 -9.13 -3.12
C TRP A 178 4.32 -10.60 -3.13
N ASN A 179 5.26 -11.02 -2.27
CA ASN A 179 5.55 -12.44 -2.10
C ASN A 179 4.33 -13.21 -1.59
N GLU A 180 3.57 -12.64 -0.65
CA GLU A 180 2.30 -13.22 -0.21
C GLU A 180 1.26 -13.20 -1.35
N ALA A 181 1.20 -12.13 -2.14
CA ALA A 181 0.29 -12.05 -3.28
C ALA A 181 0.54 -13.17 -4.28
N ILE A 182 1.81 -13.47 -4.57
CA ILE A 182 2.22 -14.57 -5.45
C ILE A 182 1.85 -15.91 -4.84
N ALA A 183 2.13 -16.13 -3.55
CA ALA A 183 1.75 -17.35 -2.85
C ALA A 183 0.22 -17.61 -2.88
N ARG A 184 -0.59 -16.55 -2.98
CA ARG A 184 -2.05 -16.61 -3.11
C ARG A 184 -2.54 -16.64 -4.57
N GLY A 185 -1.65 -16.64 -5.56
CA GLY A 185 -2.02 -16.59 -6.98
C GLY A 185 -2.65 -15.26 -7.44
N LEU A 186 -2.47 -14.17 -6.67
CA LEU A 186 -3.02 -12.85 -6.95
C LEU A 186 -2.12 -11.98 -7.84
N ALA A 187 -0.84 -12.35 -7.92
CA ALA A 187 0.17 -11.74 -8.78
C ALA A 187 1.09 -12.84 -9.35
N SER A 188 1.60 -12.64 -10.56
CA SER A 188 2.54 -13.58 -11.21
C SER A 188 4.00 -13.32 -10.82
N GLU A 189 4.33 -12.08 -10.46
CA GLU A 189 5.69 -11.67 -10.15
C GLU A 189 5.73 -10.58 -9.07
N ASN A 190 6.91 -10.37 -8.48
CA ASN A 190 7.12 -9.34 -7.47
C ASN A 190 7.81 -8.13 -8.12
N PRO A 191 7.09 -7.00 -8.33
CA PRO A 191 7.65 -5.83 -9.00
C PRO A 191 8.76 -5.16 -8.19
N PHE A 192 8.84 -5.42 -6.87
CA PHE A 192 9.86 -4.88 -5.97
C PHE A 192 11.09 -5.78 -5.81
N ALA A 193 11.16 -6.95 -6.46
CA ALA A 193 12.23 -7.93 -6.24
C ALA A 193 13.63 -7.37 -6.50
N GLY A 194 13.78 -6.55 -7.55
CA GLY A 194 15.05 -5.94 -7.95
C GLY A 194 15.45 -4.68 -7.20
N ILE A 195 14.69 -4.26 -6.17
CA ILE A 195 14.93 -3.02 -5.43
C ILE A 195 15.59 -3.34 -4.08
N THR A 196 16.59 -2.54 -3.71
CA THR A 196 17.36 -2.74 -2.46
C THR A 196 16.48 -2.46 -1.25
N ALA A 197 16.22 -3.50 -0.45
CA ALA A 197 15.39 -3.42 0.76
C ALA A 197 16.19 -3.50 2.08
N THR A 198 17.49 -3.79 2.01
CA THR A 198 18.28 -4.10 3.20
C THR A 198 18.63 -2.84 3.98
N THR A 199 18.07 -2.71 5.19
CA THR A 199 18.42 -1.64 6.13
C THR A 199 19.74 -1.93 6.82
N ARG A 200 20.68 -0.98 6.78
CA ARG A 200 21.91 -1.04 7.57
C ARG A 200 21.83 -0.07 8.75
N GLY A 201 22.42 -0.44 9.88
CA GLY A 201 22.62 0.47 10.99
C GLY A 201 23.55 1.62 10.59
N ASN A 202 23.28 2.82 11.09
CA ASN A 202 24.15 3.97 10.86
C ASN A 202 25.14 4.08 12.04
N ALA A 203 26.32 3.47 11.89
CA ALA A 203 27.37 3.48 12.91
C ALA A 203 27.82 4.91 13.28
N ALA A 204 27.80 5.85 12.33
CA ALA A 204 28.16 7.25 12.59
C ALA A 204 27.18 7.96 13.55
N ARG A 205 25.96 7.43 13.72
CA ARG A 205 24.98 7.92 14.71
C ARG A 205 25.09 7.22 16.06
N GLN A 206 25.95 6.22 16.18
CA GLN A 206 26.19 5.50 17.42
C GLN A 206 27.38 6.13 18.13
N ARG A 207 27.26 6.35 19.43
CA ARG A 207 28.37 6.76 20.29
C ARG A 207 28.28 6.04 21.62
N PHE A 208 29.42 5.77 22.22
CA PHE A 208 29.46 5.24 23.56
C PHE A 208 28.97 6.29 24.56
N VAL A 209 28.09 5.90 25.48
CA VAL A 209 27.63 6.76 26.57
C VAL A 209 28.52 6.50 27.78
N THR A 210 29.34 7.50 28.13
CA THR A 210 30.30 7.37 29.23
C THR A 210 29.62 7.31 30.59
N ARG A 211 30.38 6.95 31.62
CA ARG A 211 29.90 6.94 33.00
C ARG A 211 29.51 8.35 33.46
N GLU A 212 30.35 9.34 33.15
CA GLU A 212 30.14 10.75 33.51
C GLU A 212 28.89 11.31 32.82
N ALA A 213 28.65 10.93 31.55
CA ALA A 213 27.41 11.27 30.85
C ALA A 213 26.18 10.62 31.51
N THR A 214 26.31 9.38 31.99
CA THR A 214 25.24 8.69 32.73
C THR A 214 24.96 9.38 34.06
N GLU A 215 26.00 9.76 34.82
CA GLU A 215 25.86 10.45 36.10
C GLU A 215 25.17 11.81 35.94
N ARG A 216 25.55 12.58 34.91
CA ARG A 216 24.84 13.82 34.54
C ARG A 216 23.37 13.58 34.21
N LEU A 217 23.05 12.49 33.49
CA LEU A 217 21.67 12.13 33.17
C LEU A 217 20.87 11.75 34.44
N LEU A 218 21.48 11.00 35.35
CA LEU A 218 20.85 10.61 36.61
C LEU A 218 20.55 11.83 37.50
N ALA A 219 21.46 12.81 37.55
CA ALA A 219 21.30 14.04 38.32
C ALA A 219 20.07 14.87 37.90
N VAL A 220 19.71 14.83 36.62
CA VAL A 220 18.57 15.59 36.08
C VAL A 220 17.28 14.76 35.90
N CYS A 221 17.28 13.48 36.30
CA CYS A 221 16.09 12.65 36.20
C CYS A 221 14.97 13.20 37.10
N PRO A 222 13.73 13.36 36.59
CA PRO A 222 12.67 14.07 37.30
C PRO A 222 12.08 13.28 38.49
N ASN A 223 12.26 11.95 38.53
CA ASN A 223 11.75 11.10 39.60
C ASN A 223 12.47 9.73 39.66
N PRO A 224 12.22 8.91 40.71
CA PRO A 224 12.85 7.61 40.86
C PRO A 224 12.58 6.62 39.71
N ALA A 225 11.41 6.69 39.05
CA ALA A 225 11.09 5.80 37.93
C ALA A 225 11.99 6.07 36.71
N TRP A 226 12.23 7.34 36.38
CA TRP A 226 13.18 7.71 35.32
C TRP A 226 14.62 7.30 35.67
N ARG A 227 15.03 7.53 36.92
CA ARG A 227 16.35 7.06 37.42
C ARG A 227 16.49 5.55 37.27
N LEU A 228 15.45 4.79 37.63
CA LEU A 228 15.43 3.34 37.49
C LEU A 228 15.60 2.90 36.03
N LEU A 229 14.87 3.51 35.08
CA LEU A 229 15.01 3.20 33.66
C LEU A 229 16.43 3.42 33.13
N VAL A 230 17.07 4.53 33.51
CA VAL A 230 18.46 4.81 33.15
C VAL A 230 19.41 3.78 33.76
N CYS A 231 19.24 3.42 35.02
CA CYS A 231 20.05 2.40 35.69
C CYS A 231 19.89 1.02 35.05
N LEU A 232 18.65 0.59 34.75
CA LEU A 232 18.38 -0.69 34.08
C LEU A 232 19.01 -0.74 32.69
N ALA A 233 18.97 0.35 31.93
CA ALA A 233 19.62 0.42 30.63
C ALA A 233 21.15 0.39 30.74
N ARG A 234 21.74 1.22 31.61
CA ARG A 234 23.20 1.38 31.68
C ARG A 234 23.91 0.22 32.35
N TYR A 235 23.40 -0.21 33.50
CA TYR A 235 24.06 -1.19 34.37
C TYR A 235 23.47 -2.59 34.18
N GLY A 236 22.17 -2.68 33.91
CA GLY A 236 21.51 -3.96 33.60
C GLY A 236 21.63 -4.38 32.14
N GLY A 237 21.93 -3.44 31.22
CA GLY A 237 21.98 -3.72 29.78
C GLY A 237 20.60 -3.97 29.16
N LEU A 238 19.51 -3.61 29.85
CA LEU A 238 18.15 -3.86 29.38
C LEU A 238 17.77 -2.92 28.23
N ARG A 239 16.99 -3.45 27.29
CA ARG A 239 16.28 -2.66 26.29
C ARG A 239 15.13 -1.92 26.94
N VAL A 240 15.15 -0.60 26.79
CA VAL A 240 14.07 0.28 27.22
C VAL A 240 13.35 0.79 25.97
N PRO A 241 12.02 0.60 25.83
CA PRO A 241 11.09 0.13 26.86
C PRO A 241 10.85 -1.39 26.89
N SER A 242 11.23 -2.14 25.86
CA SER A 242 10.67 -3.48 25.61
C SER A 242 10.92 -4.53 26.70
N GLU A 243 12.05 -4.45 27.39
CA GLU A 243 12.39 -5.38 28.50
C GLU A 243 12.04 -4.74 29.84
N SER A 244 12.36 -3.46 30.04
CA SER A 244 12.11 -2.78 31.32
C SER A 244 10.63 -2.67 31.67
N HIS A 245 9.74 -2.49 30.69
CA HIS A 245 8.30 -2.34 30.93
C HIS A 245 7.57 -3.68 31.09
N ALA A 246 8.25 -4.80 30.83
CA ALA A 246 7.71 -6.14 31.00
C ALA A 246 8.07 -6.76 32.36
N LEU A 247 8.91 -6.09 33.16
CA LEU A 247 9.30 -6.55 34.49
C LEU A 247 8.13 -6.48 35.47
N THR A 248 8.03 -7.49 36.31
CA THR A 248 7.11 -7.55 37.45
C THR A 248 7.87 -7.71 38.76
N TRP A 249 7.22 -7.48 39.90
CA TRP A 249 7.84 -7.74 41.21
C TRP A 249 8.21 -9.22 41.41
N ALA A 250 7.51 -10.14 40.75
CA ALA A 250 7.81 -11.57 40.79
C ALA A 250 9.12 -11.93 40.07
N ASP A 251 9.63 -11.05 39.21
CA ASP A 251 10.91 -11.27 38.54
C ASP A 251 12.12 -10.89 39.40
N ILE A 252 11.92 -10.31 40.59
CA ILE A 252 13.00 -9.94 41.51
C ILE A 252 13.19 -11.03 42.56
N ASP A 253 14.32 -11.72 42.49
CA ASP A 253 14.78 -12.65 43.52
C ASP A 253 15.69 -11.90 44.49
N TRP A 254 15.10 -11.42 45.59
CA TRP A 254 15.80 -10.68 46.63
C TRP A 254 16.84 -11.54 47.37
N GLN A 255 16.55 -12.83 47.56
CA GLN A 255 17.44 -13.75 48.26
C GLN A 255 18.72 -14.00 47.47
N ARG A 256 18.59 -14.21 46.16
CA ARG A 256 19.72 -14.45 45.24
C ARG A 256 20.28 -13.16 44.64
N LYS A 257 19.69 -12.00 44.93
CA LYS A 257 20.04 -10.69 44.36
C LYS A 257 20.05 -10.71 42.83
N ARG A 258 19.00 -11.29 42.22
CA ARG A 258 18.88 -11.46 40.76
C ARG A 258 17.58 -10.86 40.25
N ILE A 259 17.61 -10.46 38.97
CA ILE A 259 16.44 -10.02 38.23
C ILE A 259 16.28 -10.93 37.02
N ARG A 260 15.09 -11.53 36.87
CA ARG A 260 14.71 -12.30 35.68
C ARG A 260 14.18 -11.36 34.61
N VAL A 261 14.88 -11.22 33.49
CA VAL A 261 14.45 -10.31 32.41
C VAL A 261 13.72 -11.09 31.32
N PRO A 262 12.43 -10.81 31.06
CA PRO A 262 11.68 -11.49 30.00
C PRO A 262 12.14 -11.02 28.62
N SER A 263 12.35 -11.97 27.70
CA SER A 263 12.80 -11.67 26.34
C SER A 263 11.63 -11.44 25.38
N VAL A 264 10.97 -10.29 25.49
CA VAL A 264 9.74 -9.97 24.73
C VAL A 264 9.96 -9.95 23.22
N LYS A 265 11.16 -9.59 22.75
CA LYS A 265 11.42 -9.44 21.30
C LYS A 265 11.69 -10.77 20.60
N THR A 266 12.37 -11.72 21.25
CA THR A 266 12.80 -13.01 20.70
C THR A 266 11.98 -14.20 21.20
N ALA A 267 11.05 -13.99 22.14
CA ALA A 267 10.05 -15.00 22.47
C ALA A 267 9.31 -15.44 21.19
N ARG A 268 9.40 -16.73 20.85
CA ARG A 268 8.61 -17.34 19.79
C ARG A 268 7.17 -17.39 20.29
N HIS A 269 6.26 -16.76 19.57
CA HIS A 269 4.84 -17.00 19.77
C HIS A 269 4.54 -18.42 19.26
N PRO A 270 3.89 -19.28 20.06
CA PRO A 270 3.48 -20.62 19.61
C PRO A 270 2.49 -20.54 18.45
#